data_AF-A0A2J7QFL8-F1
#
_entry.id   AF-A0A2J7QFL8-F1
#
_cell.length_a   1.000
_cell.length_b   1.000
_cell.length_c   1.000
_cell.angle_alpha   90.00
_cell.angle_beta   90.00
_cell.angle_gamma   90.00
#
_symmetry.space_group_name_H-M   'P 1'
#
loop_
_entity.id
_entity.type
_entity.pdbx_description
1 polymer ?
#
loop_
_entity_poly.entity_id
_entity_poly.type
_entity_poly.pdbx_seq_one_letter_code
_entity_poly.pdbx_strand_id
1 'polypeptide(L)'
;MFTMYEQDTMCLMFLLCSSFRSVQVCKPATSKEGNSEVYVVCLEYKGRDFMEPWLEVLREHYGPSIPDKAMFPQESIPQDFLDQLYECATMFKNLQTDVIETNIRAYQRGRTHTEDFKIKKLKYLIANHFMEKYEVKKLPESEEVVGKSKLKKTVTLNMDPRAEEGSFADRLKKSTLQPVQLLKVLREEVESMSVTWPFHEDVQHFEFPPCVDGFKLEIGKPVKTIQSSKFCLGRLLRIRNQVRDLARKAFHLSQISQTNTQGTPSLQNGVPCKSSVGSQRLDQESELSKKVRKKYPKSELTILNYKEKLWTSIEGANEEAEIHAFLHIMEAIDGMWRDDNLLLQGYPMLTQFNVGLVYMLCHLFNEVYFMKPVKQDFAVVFIKFRQWNPVMRRFLNEVDHTIEKLHREGGSQTVLSLIPVNKLCEHCSSPSKAEVDSSEQSCSMRDGDGSAEIQEDCDRIFYKCVTELNHLCVKEQVTDIIANILEQHEDSSM
;
A
#
# COMPACT_ATOMS: atom_id res chain seq x y z
N MET A 1 17.16 4.24 32.10
CA MET A 1 16.51 3.51 33.20
C MET A 1 15.00 3.64 33.03
N PHE A 2 14.20 2.77 33.65
CA PHE A 2 12.73 2.86 33.57
C PHE A 2 12.17 3.22 34.95
N THR A 3 11.75 2.24 35.73
CA THR A 3 11.26 2.43 37.09
C THR A 3 12.39 2.41 38.10
N MET A 4 12.09 2.88 39.32
CA MET A 4 12.98 2.87 40.48
C MET A 4 12.27 2.20 41.67
N TYR A 5 11.43 1.21 41.40
CA TYR A 5 10.56 0.59 42.40
C TYR A 5 11.16 -0.70 42.98
N GLU A 6 12.05 -1.32 42.22
CA GLU A 6 12.66 -2.60 42.51
C GLU A 6 13.90 -2.40 43.40
N GLN A 7 14.09 -3.27 44.39
CA GLN A 7 15.23 -3.24 45.32
C GLN A 7 16.58 -3.19 44.58
N ASP A 8 16.68 -3.87 43.45
CA ASP A 8 17.89 -3.97 42.64
C ASP A 8 18.25 -2.62 42.02
N THR A 9 17.23 -1.87 41.57
CA THR A 9 17.40 -0.51 41.07
C THR A 9 17.79 0.44 42.20
N MET A 10 17.21 0.29 43.39
CA MET A 10 17.58 1.09 44.57
C MET A 10 19.05 0.89 44.93
N CYS A 11 19.52 -0.36 44.93
CA CYS A 11 20.92 -0.71 45.19
C CYS A 11 21.86 -0.10 44.14
N LEU A 12 21.51 -0.19 42.85
CA LEU A 12 22.29 0.44 41.77
C LEU A 12 22.34 1.96 41.91
N MET A 13 21.22 2.60 42.21
CA MET A 13 21.16 4.05 42.42
C MET A 13 22.00 4.48 43.62
N PHE A 14 21.96 3.72 44.72
CA PHE A 14 22.78 3.98 45.89
C PHE A 14 24.27 3.85 45.58
N LEU A 15 24.65 2.80 44.83
CA LEU A 15 26.02 2.63 44.38
C LEU A 15 26.45 3.79 43.48
N LEU A 16 25.63 4.23 42.53
CA LEU A 16 25.94 5.38 41.67
C LEU A 16 26.14 6.66 42.50
N CYS A 17 25.25 6.95 43.45
CA CYS A 17 25.42 8.09 44.37
C CYS A 17 26.69 7.97 45.23
N SER A 18 27.11 6.75 45.53
CA SER A 18 28.37 6.49 46.25
C SER A 18 29.60 6.64 45.35
N SER A 19 29.47 6.41 44.04
CA SER A 19 30.58 6.35 43.07
C SER A 19 30.88 7.69 42.40
N PHE A 20 29.92 8.60 42.40
CA PHE A 20 29.99 9.91 41.75
C PHE A 20 29.78 11.03 42.76
N ARG A 21 30.23 12.25 42.45
CA ARG A 21 29.97 13.38 43.35
C ARG A 21 28.55 13.90 43.23
N SER A 22 27.99 13.86 42.03
CA SER A 22 26.63 14.30 41.76
C SER A 22 25.92 13.31 40.84
N VAL A 23 24.69 12.95 41.21
CA VAL A 23 23.81 12.08 40.42
C VAL A 23 22.48 12.78 40.31
N GLN A 24 21.98 12.91 39.09
CA GLN A 24 20.70 13.53 38.78
C GLN A 24 19.83 12.56 38.00
N VAL A 25 18.52 12.54 38.28
CA VAL A 25 17.55 11.81 37.47
C VAL A 25 16.75 12.82 36.66
N CYS A 26 16.74 12.69 35.34
CA CYS A 26 16.05 13.61 34.46
C CYS A 26 15.25 12.88 33.38
N LYS A 27 14.12 13.48 32.98
CA LYS A 27 13.35 13.07 31.81
C LYS A 27 13.36 14.23 30.83
N PRO A 28 14.15 14.18 29.75
CA PRO A 28 14.21 15.27 28.78
C PRO A 28 12.88 15.35 28.01
N ALA A 29 12.51 16.54 27.54
CA ALA A 29 11.31 16.76 26.73
C ALA A 29 11.29 15.95 25.41
N THR A 30 12.45 15.44 24.98
CA THR A 30 12.58 14.56 23.80
C THR A 30 12.26 13.09 24.10
N SER A 31 12.16 12.68 25.38
CA SER A 31 11.63 11.38 25.76
C SER A 31 10.10 11.44 25.82
N LYS A 32 9.42 10.33 25.47
CA LYS A 32 7.96 10.30 25.46
C LYS A 32 7.43 10.49 26.88
N GLU A 33 6.63 11.53 27.08
CA GLU A 33 6.12 11.92 28.39
C GLU A 33 5.34 10.79 29.10
N GLY A 34 4.54 10.02 28.37
CA GLY A 34 3.72 8.93 28.94
C GLY A 34 4.45 7.61 29.21
N ASN A 35 5.76 7.49 28.92
CA ASN A 35 6.54 6.28 29.24
C ASN A 35 7.31 6.45 30.57
N SER A 36 7.80 5.34 31.12
CA SER A 36 8.59 5.33 32.36
C SER A 36 10.08 5.64 32.14
N GLU A 37 10.50 5.96 30.93
CA GLU A 37 11.92 6.18 30.62
C GLU A 37 12.44 7.44 31.33
N VAL A 38 13.54 7.29 32.06
CA VAL A 38 14.31 8.36 32.70
C VAL A 38 15.82 8.12 32.54
N TYR A 39 16.58 9.20 32.66
CA TYR A 39 18.02 9.23 32.50
C TYR A 39 18.68 9.53 33.83
N VAL A 40 19.68 8.72 34.19
CA VAL A 40 20.54 8.98 35.35
C VAL A 40 21.82 9.62 34.82
N VAL A 41 22.07 10.86 35.21
CA VAL A 41 23.23 11.64 34.82
C VAL A 41 24.19 11.66 36.01
N CYS A 42 25.30 10.95 35.87
CA CYS A 42 26.33 10.82 36.88
C CYS A 42 27.52 11.72 36.52
N LEU A 43 27.92 12.61 37.43
CA LEU A 43 28.97 13.61 37.23
C LEU A 43 30.08 13.44 38.26
N GLU A 44 31.32 13.73 37.83
CA GLU A 44 32.53 13.66 38.66
C GLU A 44 32.72 12.28 39.30
N TYR A 45 33.07 11.30 38.46
CA TYR A 45 33.40 9.95 38.91
C TYR A 45 34.56 9.96 39.90
N LYS A 46 34.42 9.28 41.05
CA LYS A 46 35.43 9.25 42.12
C LYS A 46 36.70 8.46 41.78
N GLY A 47 36.71 7.77 40.64
CA GLY A 47 37.87 7.05 40.13
C GLY A 47 37.82 5.54 40.40
N ARG A 48 38.68 4.81 39.68
CA ARG A 48 38.71 3.34 39.70
C ARG A 48 39.05 2.79 41.07
N ASP A 49 40.03 3.37 41.76
CA ASP A 49 40.49 2.87 43.06
C ASP A 49 39.37 2.84 44.11
N PHE A 50 38.41 3.77 44.02
CA PHE A 50 37.23 3.79 44.89
C PHE A 50 36.25 2.65 44.54
N MET A 51 36.11 2.34 43.26
CA MET A 51 35.14 1.35 42.77
C MET A 51 35.66 -0.07 42.67
N GLU A 52 36.96 -0.27 42.61
CA GLU A 52 37.58 -1.60 42.45
C GLU A 52 37.00 -2.65 43.43
N PRO A 53 36.80 -2.34 44.73
CA PRO A 53 36.22 -3.31 45.68
C PRO A 53 34.76 -3.70 45.34
N TRP A 54 34.03 -2.83 44.67
CA TRP A 54 32.62 -3.02 44.33
C TRP A 54 32.39 -3.69 42.97
N LEU A 55 33.41 -3.77 42.12
CA LEU A 55 33.28 -4.34 40.76
C LEU A 55 32.97 -5.84 40.78
N GLU A 56 33.58 -6.60 41.70
CA GLU A 56 33.26 -8.02 41.86
C GLU A 56 31.86 -8.21 42.43
N VAL A 57 31.49 -7.42 43.45
CA VAL A 57 30.15 -7.47 44.05
C VAL A 57 29.06 -7.17 43.01
N LEU A 58 29.30 -6.18 42.12
CA LEU A 58 28.42 -5.87 40.99
C LEU A 58 28.27 -7.06 40.04
N ARG A 59 29.38 -7.73 39.69
CA ARG A 59 29.36 -8.91 38.81
C ARG A 59 28.61 -10.09 39.45
N GLU A 60 28.74 -10.27 40.76
CA GLU A 60 28.03 -11.30 41.50
C GLU A 60 26.52 -11.05 41.56
N HIS A 61 26.08 -9.79 41.70
CA HIS A 61 24.66 -9.45 41.87
C HIS A 61 23.91 -9.18 40.56
N TYR A 62 24.61 -8.75 39.52
CA TYR A 62 24.01 -8.36 38.23
C TYR A 62 24.61 -9.11 37.03
N GLY A 63 25.35 -10.18 37.28
CA GLY A 63 25.89 -11.08 36.26
C GLY A 63 24.88 -12.12 35.78
N PRO A 64 25.34 -13.16 35.04
CA PRO A 64 24.48 -14.22 34.50
C PRO A 64 23.72 -15.03 35.57
N SER A 65 24.24 -15.07 36.80
CA SER A 65 23.59 -15.68 37.96
C SER A 65 23.15 -14.57 38.90
N ILE A 66 21.85 -14.37 39.05
CA ILE A 66 21.29 -13.32 39.91
C ILE A 66 20.98 -13.94 41.29
N PRO A 67 21.59 -13.45 42.38
CA PRO A 67 21.30 -13.92 43.73
C PRO A 67 19.87 -13.56 44.18
N ASP A 68 19.30 -14.34 45.11
CA ASP A 68 17.99 -14.04 45.72
C ASP A 68 18.02 -12.84 46.69
N LYS A 69 19.23 -12.34 47.02
CA LYS A 69 19.44 -11.26 47.99
C LYS A 69 19.84 -9.97 47.29
N ALA A 70 19.37 -8.85 47.81
CA ALA A 70 19.79 -7.52 47.38
C ALA A 70 21.29 -7.29 47.64
N MET A 71 21.92 -6.47 46.78
CA MET A 71 23.35 -6.13 46.88
C MET A 71 23.70 -5.43 48.20
N PHE A 72 22.80 -4.60 48.72
CA PHE A 72 22.97 -3.91 49.98
C PHE A 72 21.87 -4.32 50.96
N PRO A 73 22.20 -4.64 52.22
CA PRO A 73 21.18 -4.78 53.27
C PRO A 73 20.50 -3.43 53.49
N GLN A 74 19.19 -3.44 53.76
CA GLN A 74 18.38 -2.22 53.89
C GLN A 74 18.95 -1.27 54.96
N GLU A 75 19.48 -1.82 56.06
CA GLU A 75 20.04 -1.07 57.18
C GLU A 75 21.32 -0.30 56.80
N SER A 76 21.98 -0.68 55.70
CA SER A 76 23.17 0.01 55.20
C SER A 76 22.86 1.18 54.26
N ILE A 77 21.62 1.30 53.81
CA ILE A 77 21.20 2.38 52.91
C ILE A 77 20.66 3.54 53.77
N PRO A 78 21.24 4.75 53.67
CA PRO A 78 20.78 5.90 54.45
C PRO A 78 19.32 6.23 54.17
N GLN A 79 18.56 6.53 55.23
CA GLN A 79 17.14 6.88 55.11
C GLN A 79 16.92 8.11 54.23
N ASP A 80 17.75 9.15 54.38
CA ASP A 80 17.68 10.38 53.57
C ASP A 80 17.85 10.11 52.06
N PHE A 81 18.60 9.07 51.68
CA PHE A 81 18.71 8.64 50.28
C PHE A 81 17.42 7.95 49.81
N LEU A 82 16.85 7.06 50.64
CA LEU A 82 15.60 6.37 50.33
C LEU A 82 14.45 7.36 50.16
N ASP A 83 14.37 8.37 51.03
CA ASP A 83 13.35 9.42 50.97
C ASP A 83 13.46 10.21 49.66
N GLN A 84 14.68 10.63 49.26
CA GLN A 84 14.90 11.30 47.98
C GLN A 84 14.55 10.41 46.78
N LEU A 85 14.91 9.12 46.82
CA LEU A 85 14.59 8.19 45.75
C LEU A 85 13.08 8.00 45.62
N TYR A 86 12.37 7.90 46.75
CA TYR A 86 10.92 7.79 46.81
C TYR A 86 10.23 9.05 46.26
N GLU A 87 10.68 10.24 46.66
CA GLU A 87 10.17 11.52 46.14
C GLU A 87 10.40 11.62 44.63
N CYS A 88 11.60 11.27 44.16
CA CYS A 88 11.96 11.25 42.76
C CYS A 88 11.06 10.30 41.95
N ALA A 89 10.87 9.06 42.42
CA ALA A 89 10.02 8.08 41.79
C ALA A 89 8.55 8.53 41.77
N THR A 90 8.07 9.12 42.86
CA THR A 90 6.70 9.65 42.98
C THR A 90 6.46 10.80 42.01
N MET A 91 7.41 11.73 41.88
CA MET A 91 7.33 12.83 40.93
C MET A 91 7.14 12.32 39.49
N PHE A 92 8.02 11.43 39.02
CA PHE A 92 7.92 10.90 37.65
C PHE A 92 6.68 10.06 37.43
N LYS A 93 6.26 9.26 38.43
CA LYS A 93 5.01 8.51 38.37
C LYS A 93 3.80 9.43 38.21
N ASN A 94 3.74 10.55 38.93
CA ASN A 94 2.61 11.47 38.84
C ASN A 94 2.57 12.16 37.46
N LEU A 95 3.69 12.69 36.99
CA LEU A 95 3.80 13.27 35.64
C LEU A 95 3.38 12.27 34.55
N GLN A 96 3.84 11.02 34.65
CA GLN A 96 3.47 9.96 33.71
C GLN A 96 1.97 9.67 33.76
N THR A 97 1.39 9.58 34.96
CA THR A 97 -0.04 9.30 35.16
C THR A 97 -0.89 10.39 34.51
N ASP A 98 -0.57 11.66 34.77
CA ASP A 98 -1.30 12.81 34.23
C ASP A 98 -1.33 12.81 32.69
N VAL A 99 -0.19 12.49 32.07
CA VAL A 99 -0.06 12.44 30.61
C VAL A 99 -0.86 11.26 30.04
N ILE A 100 -0.79 10.09 30.66
CA ILE A 100 -1.56 8.91 30.24
C ILE A 100 -3.05 9.20 30.31
N GLU A 101 -3.54 9.76 31.42
CA GLU A 101 -4.94 10.12 31.58
C GLU A 101 -5.39 11.18 30.56
N THR A 102 -4.55 12.20 30.32
CA THR A 102 -4.82 13.23 29.32
C THR A 102 -4.95 12.62 27.92
N ASN A 103 -4.05 11.71 27.55
CA ASN A 103 -4.10 11.02 26.26
C ASN A 103 -5.36 10.18 26.11
N ILE A 104 -5.81 9.47 27.16
CA ILE A 104 -7.04 8.68 27.14
C ILE A 104 -8.26 9.59 26.92
N ARG A 105 -8.36 10.70 27.68
CA ARG A 105 -9.45 11.68 27.53
C ARG A 105 -9.47 12.30 26.13
N ALA A 106 -8.30 12.66 25.60
CA ALA A 106 -8.16 13.24 24.26
C ALA A 106 -8.54 12.26 23.15
N TYR A 107 -8.17 10.97 23.30
CA TYR A 107 -8.56 9.92 22.36
C TYR A 107 -10.08 9.74 22.32
N GLN A 108 -10.73 9.66 23.48
CA GLN A 108 -12.18 9.47 23.58
C GLN A 108 -12.99 10.65 23.03
N ARG A 109 -12.54 11.88 23.27
CA ARG A 109 -13.22 13.10 22.77
C ARG A 109 -13.09 13.28 21.26
N GLY A 110 -12.06 12.70 20.65
CA GLY A 110 -11.62 13.07 19.30
C GLY A 110 -11.00 14.47 19.26
N ARG A 111 -10.26 14.76 18.20
CA ARG A 111 -9.63 16.07 17.99
C ARG A 111 -10.43 16.91 17.00
N THR A 112 -10.60 18.18 17.30
CA THR A 112 -11.17 19.14 16.35
C THR A 112 -10.11 19.62 15.36
N HIS A 113 -10.52 20.01 14.15
CA HIS A 113 -9.61 20.60 13.16
C HIS A 113 -8.81 21.79 13.72
N THR A 114 -9.45 22.61 14.56
CA THR A 114 -8.81 23.77 15.19
C THR A 114 -7.70 23.36 16.16
N GLU A 115 -7.90 22.32 16.95
CA GLU A 115 -6.89 21.79 17.87
C GLU A 115 -5.71 21.20 17.10
N ASP A 116 -5.98 20.42 16.05
CA ASP A 116 -4.93 19.86 15.20
C ASP A 116 -4.09 20.97 14.53
N PHE A 117 -4.73 22.03 14.05
CA PHE A 117 -4.03 23.19 13.50
C PHE A 117 -3.13 23.86 14.54
N LYS A 118 -3.64 24.10 15.76
CA LYS A 118 -2.88 24.70 16.87
C LYS A 118 -1.69 23.83 17.26
N ILE A 119 -1.88 22.52 17.40
CA ILE A 119 -0.81 21.56 17.71
C ILE A 119 0.25 21.56 16.62
N LYS A 120 -0.17 21.55 15.35
CA LYS A 120 0.76 21.62 14.21
C LYS A 120 1.58 22.91 14.24
N LYS A 121 0.94 24.06 14.49
CA LYS A 121 1.63 25.35 14.62
C LYS A 121 2.64 25.33 15.78
N LEU A 122 2.24 24.82 16.94
CA LEU A 122 3.12 24.73 18.11
C LEU A 122 4.35 23.85 17.84
N LYS A 123 4.16 22.70 17.17
CA LYS A 123 5.28 21.82 16.76
C LYS A 123 6.30 22.55 15.89
N TYR A 124 5.85 23.36 14.93
CA TYR A 124 6.75 24.17 14.10
C TYR A 124 7.49 25.23 14.91
N LEU A 125 6.80 25.92 15.83
CA LEU A 125 7.43 26.93 16.68
C LEU A 125 8.53 26.31 17.57
N ILE A 126 8.25 25.17 18.20
CA ILE A 126 9.22 24.44 19.03
C ILE A 126 10.41 23.99 18.19
N ALA A 127 10.16 23.42 17.00
CA ALA A 127 11.22 22.99 16.09
C ALA A 127 12.11 24.15 15.66
N ASN A 128 11.53 25.29 15.27
CA ASN A 128 12.30 26.47 14.87
C ASN A 128 13.15 27.00 16.02
N HIS A 129 12.57 27.11 17.22
CA HIS A 129 13.32 27.53 18.40
C HIS A 129 14.50 26.59 18.71
N PHE A 130 14.32 25.27 18.55
CA PHE A 130 15.40 24.30 18.71
C PHE A 130 16.51 24.52 17.67
N MET A 131 16.16 24.71 16.40
CA MET A 131 17.15 24.96 15.34
C MET A 131 17.95 26.24 15.60
N GLU A 132 17.29 27.31 16.03
CA GLU A 132 17.92 28.59 16.36
C GLU A 132 18.84 28.47 17.57
N LYS A 133 18.34 27.90 18.67
CA LYS A 133 19.07 27.79 19.95
C LYS A 133 20.35 26.98 19.83
N TYR A 134 20.34 25.92 19.04
CA TYR A 134 21.48 25.00 18.89
C TYR A 134 22.20 25.16 17.55
N GLU A 135 21.88 26.21 16.79
CA GLU A 135 22.46 26.50 15.47
C GLU A 135 22.44 25.30 14.51
N VAL A 136 21.37 24.52 14.55
CA VAL A 136 21.24 23.32 13.72
C VAL A 136 21.05 23.74 12.27
N LYS A 137 22.03 23.40 11.43
CA LYS A 137 22.04 23.73 10.00
C LYS A 137 21.58 22.55 9.17
N LYS A 138 20.96 22.85 8.02
CA LYS A 138 20.63 21.84 7.02
C LYS A 138 21.93 21.23 6.48
N LEU A 139 22.00 19.90 6.43
CA LEU A 139 23.11 19.19 5.84
C LEU A 139 23.17 19.45 4.31
N PRO A 140 24.34 19.76 3.73
CA PRO A 140 24.49 19.85 2.27
C PRO A 140 24.10 18.53 1.59
N GLU A 141 23.49 18.61 0.39
CA GLU A 141 23.02 17.42 -0.35
C GLU A 141 24.17 16.44 -0.69
N SER A 142 25.38 16.97 -0.90
CA SER A 142 26.60 16.21 -1.14
C SER A 142 26.99 15.30 0.03
N GLU A 143 26.60 15.67 1.25
CA GLU A 143 26.94 14.95 2.48
C GLU A 143 25.79 14.03 2.94
N GLU A 144 24.65 14.05 2.25
CA GLU A 144 23.53 13.17 2.56
C GLU A 144 23.84 11.72 2.18
N VAL A 145 23.94 10.81 3.15
CA VAL A 145 24.08 9.36 2.90
C VAL A 145 22.79 8.80 2.29
N VAL A 146 21.65 9.03 2.94
CA VAL A 146 20.29 8.77 2.43
C VAL A 146 19.44 9.99 2.76
N GLY A 147 19.51 10.99 1.88
CA GLY A 147 18.89 12.28 2.12
C GLY A 147 17.41 12.31 1.81
N LYS A 148 16.63 13.13 2.53
CA LYS A 148 15.25 13.44 2.11
C LYS A 148 15.22 14.05 0.72
N SER A 149 16.27 14.74 0.28
CA SER A 149 16.41 15.29 -1.07
C SER A 149 16.49 14.16 -2.10
N LYS A 150 17.37 13.18 -1.85
CA LYS A 150 17.54 11.97 -2.67
C LYS A 150 16.28 11.08 -2.64
N LEU A 151 15.69 10.87 -1.47
CA LEU A 151 14.44 10.11 -1.29
C LEU A 151 13.22 10.81 -1.86
N LYS A 152 13.17 12.15 -1.92
CA LYS A 152 12.11 12.88 -2.61
C LYS A 152 12.26 12.84 -4.13
N LYS A 153 13.50 12.75 -4.63
CA LYS A 153 13.78 12.48 -6.06
C LYS A 153 13.34 11.08 -6.45
N THR A 154 13.42 10.12 -5.52
CA THR A 154 12.79 8.81 -5.69
C THR A 154 11.29 8.95 -5.46
N VAL A 155 10.49 9.04 -6.51
CA VAL A 155 9.03 9.13 -6.39
C VAL A 155 8.45 7.84 -5.81
N THR A 156 8.46 7.72 -4.49
CA THR A 156 7.68 6.71 -3.78
C THR A 156 6.31 7.28 -3.51
N LEU A 157 5.39 7.13 -4.48
CA LEU A 157 3.97 7.32 -4.23
C LEU A 157 3.54 6.34 -3.13
N ASN A 158 3.30 6.86 -1.93
CA ASN A 158 2.63 6.09 -0.89
C ASN A 158 1.12 6.20 -1.12
N MET A 159 0.60 5.28 -1.94
CA MET A 159 -0.84 5.20 -2.26
C MET A 159 -1.68 4.57 -1.15
N ASP A 160 -1.04 3.98 -0.14
CA ASP A 160 -1.72 3.38 1.01
C ASP A 160 -1.50 4.26 2.25
N PRO A 161 -2.42 5.20 2.55
CA PRO A 161 -2.34 5.94 3.79
C PRO A 161 -2.37 4.95 4.95
N ARG A 162 -1.52 5.18 5.96
CA ARG A 162 -1.44 4.28 7.12
C ARG A 162 -2.82 4.24 7.80
N ALA A 163 -3.52 3.13 7.66
CA ALA A 163 -4.75 2.88 8.39
C ALA A 163 -4.42 2.56 9.85
N GLU A 164 -5.16 3.15 10.78
CA GLU A 164 -5.09 2.77 12.20
C GLU A 164 -5.79 1.41 12.38
N GLU A 165 -5.03 0.32 12.25
CA GLU A 165 -5.53 -1.06 12.35
C GLU A 165 -5.70 -1.50 13.81
N GLY A 166 -6.49 -0.73 14.57
CA GLY A 166 -6.82 -0.99 15.96
C GLY A 166 -5.61 -1.15 16.89
N SER A 167 -5.89 -1.59 18.12
CA SER A 167 -4.85 -1.96 19.09
C SER A 167 -4.22 -3.32 18.75
N PHE A 168 -3.11 -3.67 19.41
CA PHE A 168 -2.55 -5.02 19.31
C PHE A 168 -3.56 -6.09 19.75
N ALA A 169 -4.34 -5.81 20.80
CA ALA A 169 -5.38 -6.72 21.26
C ALA A 169 -6.49 -6.93 20.21
N ASP A 170 -6.86 -5.88 19.46
CA ASP A 170 -7.86 -6.00 18.38
C ASP A 170 -7.33 -6.86 17.23
N ARG A 171 -6.05 -6.70 16.88
CA ARG A 171 -5.39 -7.57 15.89
C ARG A 171 -5.32 -9.02 16.36
N LEU A 172 -5.02 -9.26 17.63
CA LEU A 172 -5.00 -10.60 18.20
C LEU A 172 -6.40 -11.23 18.19
N LYS A 173 -7.42 -10.50 18.63
CA LYS A 173 -8.83 -10.95 18.56
C LYS A 173 -9.22 -11.29 17.13
N LYS A 174 -8.92 -10.42 16.16
CA LYS A 174 -9.19 -10.66 14.73
C LYS A 174 -8.52 -11.94 14.22
N SER A 175 -7.30 -12.22 14.66
CA SER A 175 -6.56 -13.44 14.27
C SER A 175 -7.17 -14.74 14.81
N THR A 176 -7.94 -14.66 15.90
CA THR A 176 -8.61 -15.82 16.53
C THR A 176 -10.06 -16.02 16.06
N LEU A 177 -10.59 -15.13 15.21
CA LEU A 177 -11.97 -15.22 14.74
C LEU A 177 -12.17 -16.47 13.87
N GLN A 178 -13.36 -17.08 14.01
CA GLN A 178 -13.79 -18.13 13.10
C GLN A 178 -14.00 -17.57 11.68
N PRO A 179 -13.83 -18.38 10.62
CA PRO A 179 -13.89 -17.92 9.23
C PRO A 179 -15.10 -17.04 8.89
N VAL A 180 -16.31 -17.43 9.31
CA VAL A 180 -17.55 -16.66 9.07
C VAL A 180 -17.55 -15.31 9.79
N GLN A 181 -17.08 -15.27 11.04
CA GLN A 181 -16.98 -14.02 11.80
C GLN A 181 -15.94 -13.08 11.19
N LEU A 182 -14.80 -13.64 10.74
CA LEU A 182 -13.79 -12.88 10.02
C LEU A 182 -14.35 -12.30 8.72
N LEU A 183 -15.12 -13.06 7.94
CA LEU A 183 -15.77 -12.55 6.72
C LEU A 183 -16.71 -11.37 7.01
N LYS A 184 -17.48 -11.42 8.10
CA LYS A 184 -18.35 -10.30 8.52
C LYS A 184 -17.52 -9.04 8.83
N VAL A 185 -16.42 -9.18 9.59
CA VAL A 185 -15.52 -8.06 9.87
C VAL A 185 -14.88 -7.51 8.60
N LEU A 186 -14.45 -8.38 7.68
CA LEU A 186 -13.87 -7.95 6.40
C LEU A 186 -14.90 -7.25 5.50
N ARG A 187 -16.16 -7.67 5.55
CA ARG A 187 -17.28 -7.02 4.85
C ARG A 187 -17.48 -5.59 5.33
N GLU A 188 -17.64 -5.41 6.64
CA GLU A 188 -17.76 -4.08 7.26
C GLU A 188 -16.57 -3.19 6.91
N GLU A 189 -15.37 -3.79 6.93
CA GLU A 189 -14.14 -3.09 6.58
C GLU A 189 -14.17 -2.55 5.14
N VAL A 190 -14.59 -3.37 4.17
CA VAL A 190 -14.71 -2.99 2.75
C VAL A 190 -15.84 -1.99 2.51
N GLU A 191 -16.98 -2.18 3.16
CA GLU A 191 -18.13 -1.28 3.08
C GLU A 191 -17.79 0.12 3.62
N SER A 192 -16.99 0.19 4.68
CA SER A 192 -16.50 1.46 5.27
C SER A 192 -15.51 2.23 4.39
N MET A 193 -14.92 1.59 3.37
CA MET A 193 -13.97 2.26 2.48
C MET A 193 -14.69 3.24 1.55
N SER A 194 -14.27 4.51 1.60
CA SER A 194 -14.67 5.55 0.65
C SER A 194 -13.96 5.32 -0.69
N VAL A 195 -14.56 4.49 -1.53
CA VAL A 195 -14.16 4.25 -2.92
C VAL A 195 -15.34 4.62 -3.79
N THR A 196 -15.17 5.66 -4.60
CA THR A 196 -16.21 6.15 -5.51
C THR A 196 -15.60 6.51 -6.85
N TRP A 197 -16.42 6.47 -7.89
CA TRP A 197 -16.04 7.00 -9.18
C TRP A 197 -15.84 8.53 -9.06
N PRO A 198 -14.67 9.07 -9.39
CA PRO A 198 -14.32 10.45 -9.04
C PRO A 198 -14.84 11.47 -10.05
N PHE A 199 -15.48 11.02 -11.14
CA PHE A 199 -15.94 11.86 -12.23
C PHE A 199 -17.46 12.01 -12.19
N HIS A 200 -17.95 13.16 -12.67
CA HIS A 200 -19.38 13.46 -12.70
C HIS A 200 -20.15 12.53 -13.65
N GLU A 201 -19.54 12.18 -14.77
CA GLU A 201 -20.11 11.28 -15.75
C GLU A 201 -19.68 9.83 -15.50
N ASP A 202 -20.52 8.87 -15.86
CA ASP A 202 -20.19 7.44 -15.82
C ASP A 202 -19.13 7.05 -16.87
N VAL A 203 -18.65 8.00 -17.67
CA VAL A 203 -17.61 7.80 -18.67
C VAL A 203 -16.60 8.93 -18.56
N GLN A 204 -15.32 8.59 -18.48
CA GLN A 204 -14.23 9.55 -18.59
C GLN A 204 -13.59 9.44 -19.98
N HIS A 205 -13.57 10.55 -20.70
CA HIS A 205 -13.02 10.69 -22.04
C HIS A 205 -11.70 11.48 -22.00
N PHE A 206 -10.76 11.09 -22.85
CA PHE A 206 -9.58 11.90 -23.17
C PHE A 206 -8.96 11.47 -24.51
N GLU A 207 -8.20 12.38 -25.11
CA GLU A 207 -7.44 12.16 -26.34
C GLU A 207 -5.95 12.03 -25.99
N PHE A 208 -5.33 10.93 -26.41
CA PHE A 208 -3.89 10.75 -26.23
C PHE A 208 -3.17 11.30 -27.46
N PRO A 209 -2.12 12.13 -27.30
CA PRO A 209 -1.30 12.48 -28.44
C PRO A 209 -0.59 11.22 -28.95
N PRO A 210 -0.26 11.14 -30.25
CA PRO A 210 0.54 10.04 -30.76
C PRO A 210 1.96 10.14 -30.17
N CYS A 211 2.21 9.39 -29.09
CA CYS A 211 3.52 9.31 -28.45
C CYS A 211 4.31 8.15 -29.06
N VAL A 212 5.61 8.38 -29.23
CA VAL A 212 6.50 7.46 -29.96
C VAL A 212 7.68 6.97 -29.13
N ASP A 213 7.87 7.52 -27.92
CA ASP A 213 9.09 7.33 -27.13
C ASP A 213 8.80 7.09 -25.65
N GLY A 214 9.78 6.50 -24.97
CA GLY A 214 9.77 6.40 -23.51
C GLY A 214 9.30 5.07 -22.92
N PHE A 215 8.91 4.12 -23.77
CA PHE A 215 8.68 2.72 -23.40
C PHE A 215 10.00 2.03 -23.05
N LYS A 216 9.95 1.15 -22.06
CA LYS A 216 11.11 0.39 -21.61
C LYS A 216 10.65 -0.93 -21.03
N LEU A 217 11.28 -1.99 -21.51
CA LEU A 217 11.03 -3.33 -21.04
C LEU A 217 11.77 -3.57 -19.71
N GLU A 218 11.05 -4.06 -18.71
CA GLU A 218 11.62 -4.53 -17.44
C GLU A 218 11.30 -6.00 -17.21
N ILE A 219 12.32 -6.80 -16.93
CA ILE A 219 12.23 -8.25 -16.70
C ILE A 219 12.42 -8.53 -15.22
N GLY A 220 11.66 -9.49 -14.70
CA GLY A 220 11.89 -9.97 -13.34
C GLY A 220 11.15 -11.26 -13.05
N LYS A 221 11.01 -11.57 -11.76
CA LYS A 221 10.31 -12.78 -11.33
C LYS A 221 8.82 -12.67 -11.60
N PRO A 222 8.17 -13.73 -12.09
CA PRO A 222 6.74 -13.69 -12.36
C PRO A 222 5.86 -13.39 -11.15
N VAL A 223 4.78 -12.66 -11.40
CA VAL A 223 3.81 -12.27 -10.37
C VAL A 223 2.91 -13.47 -10.06
N LYS A 224 3.08 -14.04 -8.86
CA LYS A 224 2.22 -15.16 -8.40
C LYS A 224 0.94 -14.69 -7.71
N THR A 225 1.02 -13.57 -7.00
CA THR A 225 -0.09 -12.97 -6.24
C THR A 225 0.20 -11.49 -6.10
N ILE A 226 -0.79 -10.64 -6.37
CA ILE A 226 -0.66 -9.20 -6.22
C ILE A 226 -0.86 -8.88 -4.73
N GLN A 227 0.26 -8.76 -4.03
CA GLN A 227 0.28 -8.30 -2.63
C GLN A 227 0.20 -6.78 -2.52
N SER A 228 0.65 -6.08 -3.56
CA SER A 228 0.62 -4.63 -3.66
C SER A 228 0.59 -4.22 -5.13
N SER A 229 -0.16 -3.17 -5.44
CA SER A 229 -0.12 -2.51 -6.74
C SER A 229 -0.08 -1.00 -6.53
N LYS A 230 0.60 -0.27 -7.42
CA LYS A 230 0.48 1.19 -7.45
C LYS A 230 -0.89 1.63 -7.98
N PHE A 231 -1.60 0.73 -8.64
CA PHE A 231 -2.86 0.99 -9.30
C PHE A 231 -4.07 0.58 -8.45
N CYS A 232 -3.89 0.23 -7.18
CA CYS A 232 -4.99 -0.13 -6.26
C CYS A 232 -4.58 0.06 -4.79
N LEU A 233 -5.53 0.47 -3.94
CA LEU A 233 -5.36 0.56 -2.48
C LEU A 233 -4.81 -0.75 -1.89
N GLY A 234 -3.70 -0.65 -1.15
CA GLY A 234 -3.02 -1.80 -0.54
C GLY A 234 -3.90 -2.52 0.49
N ARG A 235 -4.62 -1.78 1.32
CA ARG A 235 -5.63 -2.33 2.24
C ARG A 235 -6.70 -3.15 1.53
N LEU A 236 -7.20 -2.67 0.39
CA LEU A 236 -8.24 -3.37 -0.39
C LEU A 236 -7.71 -4.67 -1.00
N LEU A 237 -6.50 -4.66 -1.57
CA LEU A 237 -5.84 -5.87 -2.08
C LEU A 237 -5.59 -6.90 -0.97
N ARG A 238 -5.23 -6.43 0.24
CA ARG A 238 -5.02 -7.30 1.40
C ARG A 238 -6.30 -8.01 1.81
N ILE A 239 -7.42 -7.29 1.89
CA ILE A 239 -8.72 -7.89 2.19
C ILE A 239 -9.10 -8.88 1.10
N ARG A 240 -8.93 -8.51 -0.18
CA ARG A 240 -9.18 -9.42 -1.31
C ARG A 240 -8.40 -10.72 -1.18
N ASN A 241 -7.11 -10.65 -0.86
CA ASN A 241 -6.27 -11.84 -0.71
C ASN A 241 -6.76 -12.71 0.47
N GLN A 242 -7.12 -12.11 1.60
CA GLN A 242 -7.68 -12.82 2.76
C GLN A 242 -9.02 -13.52 2.43
N VAL A 243 -9.94 -12.81 1.78
CA VAL A 243 -11.25 -13.35 1.39
C VAL A 243 -11.09 -14.50 0.41
N ARG A 244 -10.20 -14.37 -0.58
CA ARG A 244 -9.90 -15.46 -1.53
C ARG A 244 -9.29 -16.68 -0.84
N ASP A 245 -8.39 -16.47 0.12
CA ASP A 245 -7.82 -17.58 0.91
C ASP A 245 -8.87 -18.32 1.74
N LEU A 246 -9.83 -17.58 2.31
CA LEU A 246 -10.98 -18.17 3.00
C LEU A 246 -11.89 -18.92 2.02
N ALA A 247 -12.15 -18.36 0.84
CA ALA A 247 -12.93 -19.01 -0.21
C ALA A 247 -12.30 -20.37 -0.59
N ARG A 248 -10.99 -20.39 -0.90
CA ARG A 248 -10.24 -21.62 -1.24
C ARG A 248 -10.37 -22.69 -0.15
N LYS A 249 -10.28 -22.30 1.13
CA LYS A 249 -10.44 -23.22 2.26
C LYS A 249 -11.87 -23.76 2.37
N ALA A 250 -12.88 -22.92 2.19
CA ALA A 250 -14.28 -23.31 2.20
C ALA A 250 -14.61 -24.33 1.09
N PHE A 251 -14.10 -24.09 -0.14
CA PHE A 251 -14.29 -25.00 -1.27
C PHE A 251 -13.54 -26.34 -1.11
N HIS A 252 -12.37 -26.36 -0.46
CA HIS A 252 -11.68 -27.63 -0.17
C HIS A 252 -12.43 -28.48 0.86
N LEU A 253 -13.08 -27.85 1.86
CA LEU A 253 -13.88 -28.55 2.87
C LEU A 253 -15.16 -29.15 2.28
N SER A 254 -15.84 -28.46 1.36
CA SER A 254 -17.05 -28.97 0.71
C SER A 254 -16.80 -30.16 -0.20
N GLN A 255 -15.61 -30.26 -0.83
CA GLN A 255 -15.23 -31.44 -1.62
C GLN A 255 -14.90 -32.66 -0.76
N ILE A 256 -14.31 -32.49 0.44
CA ILE A 256 -13.99 -33.61 1.35
C ILE A 256 -15.27 -34.21 1.96
N SER A 257 -16.30 -33.40 2.21
CA SER A 257 -17.59 -33.88 2.73
C SER A 257 -18.43 -34.66 1.69
N GLN A 258 -18.08 -34.61 0.40
CA GLN A 258 -18.83 -35.28 -0.69
C GLN A 258 -18.20 -36.60 -1.17
N THR A 259 -17.10 -37.11 -0.57
CA THR A 259 -16.43 -38.33 -1.05
C THR A 259 -16.99 -39.67 -0.54
N ASN A 260 -18.28 -39.77 -0.18
CA ASN A 260 -18.91 -41.06 0.17
C ASN A 260 -20.01 -41.54 -0.79
N THR A 261 -20.13 -40.95 -1.97
CA THR A 261 -20.92 -41.53 -3.07
C THR A 261 -20.27 -41.19 -4.41
N GLN A 262 -20.16 -42.19 -5.27
CA GLN A 262 -19.48 -42.13 -6.57
C GLN A 262 -19.95 -40.95 -7.44
N GLY A 263 -18.99 -40.23 -8.02
CA GLY A 263 -19.21 -39.19 -9.02
C GLY A 263 -18.45 -37.90 -8.70
N THR A 264 -17.16 -37.86 -9.02
CA THR A 264 -16.29 -36.67 -8.92
C THR A 264 -16.85 -35.46 -9.69
N PRO A 265 -17.06 -34.29 -9.05
CA PRO A 265 -17.10 -33.01 -9.74
C PRO A 265 -15.77 -32.29 -9.53
N SER A 266 -14.98 -32.18 -10.60
CA SER A 266 -13.74 -31.41 -10.64
C SER A 266 -14.04 -29.89 -10.63
N LEU A 267 -13.39 -29.13 -9.75
CA LEU A 267 -13.09 -27.72 -10.00
C LEU A 267 -11.96 -27.71 -11.05
N GLN A 268 -12.24 -27.21 -12.26
CA GLN A 268 -11.28 -27.22 -13.36
C GLN A 268 -10.12 -26.25 -13.09
N ASN A 269 -9.02 -26.81 -12.59
CA ASN A 269 -7.68 -26.29 -12.84
C ASN A 269 -7.24 -26.72 -14.25
N GLY A 270 -6.49 -25.86 -14.92
CA GLY A 270 -6.14 -25.96 -16.34
C GLY A 270 -5.59 -27.33 -16.79
N VAL A 271 -6.10 -27.78 -17.94
CA VAL A 271 -5.45 -28.73 -18.85
C VAL A 271 -5.52 -28.12 -20.26
N PRO A 272 -4.44 -28.16 -21.06
CA PRO A 272 -4.42 -27.56 -22.40
C PRO A 272 -5.19 -28.44 -23.38
N CYS A 273 -6.28 -27.92 -23.94
CA CYS A 273 -7.12 -28.66 -24.87
C CYS A 273 -6.68 -28.38 -26.32
N LYS A 274 -6.07 -29.38 -26.95
CA LYS A 274 -5.91 -29.44 -28.40
C LYS A 274 -7.29 -29.53 -29.07
N SER A 275 -7.51 -28.63 -30.02
CA SER A 275 -8.39 -28.75 -31.20
C SER A 275 -9.64 -29.65 -31.08
N SER A 276 -10.82 -29.05 -30.91
CA SER A 276 -11.98 -29.39 -31.73
C SER A 276 -13.09 -28.36 -31.57
N VAL A 277 -13.46 -27.80 -32.72
CA VAL A 277 -14.58 -26.88 -33.00
C VAL A 277 -15.87 -27.32 -32.31
N GLY A 278 -16.51 -26.37 -31.60
CA GLY A 278 -17.80 -26.55 -30.96
C GLY A 278 -18.35 -25.23 -30.43
N SER A 279 -18.86 -24.40 -31.34
CA SER A 279 -19.52 -23.13 -31.06
C SER A 279 -20.74 -23.33 -30.13
N GLN A 280 -20.62 -22.97 -28.86
CA GLN A 280 -21.78 -22.73 -27.98
C GLN A 280 -21.81 -21.25 -27.56
N ARG A 281 -22.87 -20.59 -28.03
CA ARG A 281 -23.22 -19.17 -27.82
C ARG A 281 -23.33 -18.81 -26.34
N LEU A 282 -22.57 -17.81 -25.93
CA LEU A 282 -22.92 -16.88 -24.84
C LEU A 282 -22.88 -15.44 -25.41
N ASP A 283 -23.73 -15.20 -26.41
CA ASP A 283 -23.97 -13.88 -26.99
C ASP A 283 -25.04 -13.15 -26.17
N GLN A 284 -24.65 -12.51 -25.07
CA GLN A 284 -25.37 -11.32 -24.63
C GLN A 284 -24.41 -10.14 -24.72
N GLU A 285 -24.54 -9.41 -25.83
CA GLU A 285 -23.86 -8.15 -26.06
C GLU A 285 -24.11 -7.22 -24.86
N SER A 286 -23.04 -6.78 -24.19
CA SER A 286 -23.12 -5.85 -23.06
C SER A 286 -23.89 -4.60 -23.48
N GLU A 287 -24.70 -4.02 -22.59
CA GLU A 287 -25.35 -2.73 -22.80
C GLU A 287 -24.35 -1.64 -23.24
N LEU A 288 -23.10 -1.82 -22.84
CA LEU A 288 -21.96 -1.00 -23.22
C LEU A 288 -21.63 -1.06 -24.72
N SER A 289 -21.47 -2.27 -25.26
CA SER A 289 -21.22 -2.49 -26.69
C SER A 289 -22.34 -1.95 -27.55
N LYS A 290 -23.60 -2.06 -27.10
CA LYS A 290 -24.76 -1.48 -27.79
C LYS A 290 -24.69 0.05 -27.84
N LYS A 291 -24.30 0.70 -26.73
CA LYS A 291 -24.10 2.16 -26.67
C LYS A 291 -22.99 2.64 -27.60
N VAL A 292 -21.86 1.93 -27.64
CA VAL A 292 -20.72 2.27 -28.52
C VAL A 292 -21.10 2.10 -29.98
N ARG A 293 -21.70 0.96 -30.37
CA ARG A 293 -22.17 0.71 -31.75
C ARG A 293 -23.20 1.74 -32.21
N LYS A 294 -24.10 2.19 -31.31
CA LYS A 294 -25.08 3.24 -31.62
C LYS A 294 -24.42 4.60 -31.88
N LYS A 295 -23.37 4.95 -31.15
CA LYS A 295 -22.65 6.23 -31.30
C LYS A 295 -21.73 6.24 -32.53
N TYR A 296 -21.16 5.09 -32.89
CA TYR A 296 -20.22 4.95 -34.01
C TYR A 296 -20.66 3.86 -35.02
N PRO A 297 -21.75 4.06 -35.77
CA PRO A 297 -22.37 3.02 -36.60
C PRO A 297 -21.62 2.69 -37.91
N LYS A 298 -20.59 3.46 -38.28
CA LYS A 298 -19.87 3.35 -39.57
C LYS A 298 -18.47 2.71 -39.46
N SER A 299 -18.06 2.33 -38.26
CA SER A 299 -16.73 1.86 -37.93
C SER A 299 -16.83 0.49 -37.28
N GLU A 300 -15.96 -0.45 -37.67
CA GLU A 300 -15.95 -1.78 -37.07
C GLU A 300 -15.61 -1.69 -35.58
N LEU A 301 -16.24 -2.54 -34.77
CA LEU A 301 -15.99 -2.62 -33.33
C LEU A 301 -15.57 -4.02 -32.97
N THR A 302 -14.28 -4.17 -32.66
CA THR A 302 -13.69 -5.40 -32.12
C THR A 302 -13.87 -5.42 -30.61
N ILE A 303 -14.42 -6.50 -30.06
CA ILE A 303 -14.68 -6.66 -28.62
C ILE A 303 -13.83 -7.81 -28.09
N LEU A 304 -12.95 -7.54 -27.14
CA LEU A 304 -12.16 -8.55 -26.44
C LEU A 304 -12.61 -8.63 -24.98
N ASN A 305 -13.03 -9.80 -24.52
CA ASN A 305 -13.62 -10.00 -23.19
C ASN A 305 -12.73 -10.87 -22.29
N TYR A 306 -12.39 -10.34 -21.12
CA TYR A 306 -11.47 -10.92 -20.13
C TYR A 306 -12.08 -11.16 -18.74
N LYS A 307 -13.40 -10.95 -18.60
CA LYS A 307 -14.12 -10.86 -17.31
C LYS A 307 -13.81 -11.98 -16.32
N GLU A 308 -13.78 -13.23 -16.75
CA GLU A 308 -13.61 -14.38 -15.85
C GLU A 308 -12.20 -15.01 -15.91
N LYS A 309 -11.61 -15.07 -17.10
CA LYS A 309 -10.39 -15.83 -17.36
C LYS A 309 -9.13 -15.17 -16.79
N LEU A 310 -9.01 -13.85 -16.88
CA LEU A 310 -7.76 -13.15 -16.59
C LEU A 310 -7.64 -12.71 -15.12
N TRP A 311 -8.76 -12.28 -14.52
CA TRP A 311 -8.81 -11.92 -13.09
C TRP A 311 -8.56 -13.09 -12.14
N THR A 312 -8.86 -14.31 -12.57
CA THR A 312 -8.60 -15.53 -11.79
C THR A 312 -7.18 -16.06 -12.01
N SER A 313 -6.62 -15.90 -13.20
CA SER A 313 -5.33 -16.47 -13.62
C SER A 313 -4.10 -15.63 -13.23
N ILE A 314 -4.23 -14.30 -13.13
CA ILE A 314 -3.13 -13.41 -12.67
C ILE A 314 -2.61 -13.82 -11.29
N GLU A 315 -3.38 -14.61 -10.53
CA GLU A 315 -3.02 -15.02 -9.17
C GLU A 315 -3.12 -16.52 -8.94
N GLY A 316 -2.33 -17.27 -9.71
CA GLY A 316 -2.12 -18.69 -9.53
C GLY A 316 -1.18 -19.30 -10.56
N ALA A 317 0.12 -18.98 -10.50
CA ALA A 317 1.19 -19.56 -11.35
C ALA A 317 0.91 -19.62 -12.88
N ASN A 318 -0.12 -18.93 -13.37
CA ASN A 318 -0.64 -19.06 -14.74
C ASN A 318 -0.22 -17.83 -15.54
N GLU A 319 1.10 -17.64 -15.64
CA GLU A 319 1.76 -16.62 -16.46
C GLU A 319 1.26 -16.64 -17.92
N GLU A 320 0.85 -17.82 -18.38
CA GLU A 320 0.30 -18.02 -19.71
C GLU A 320 -0.93 -17.15 -19.98
N ALA A 321 -1.73 -16.80 -18.98
CA ALA A 321 -2.95 -16.04 -19.22
C ALA A 321 -2.72 -14.56 -19.54
N GLU A 322 -1.76 -13.90 -18.86
CA GLU A 322 -1.37 -12.52 -19.22
C GLU A 322 -0.71 -12.50 -20.61
N ILE A 323 0.12 -13.51 -20.91
CA ILE A 323 0.77 -13.67 -22.22
C ILE A 323 -0.28 -13.91 -23.32
N HIS A 324 -1.23 -14.83 -23.12
CA HIS A 324 -2.29 -15.10 -24.09
C HIS A 324 -3.18 -13.87 -24.32
N ALA A 325 -3.47 -13.09 -23.28
CA ALA A 325 -4.21 -11.84 -23.42
C ALA A 325 -3.43 -10.80 -24.23
N PHE A 326 -2.12 -10.68 -23.99
CA PHE A 326 -1.24 -9.84 -24.81
C PHE A 326 -1.27 -10.27 -26.28
N LEU A 327 -1.02 -11.54 -26.59
CA LEU A 327 -1.02 -12.05 -27.96
C LEU A 327 -2.37 -11.84 -28.66
N HIS A 328 -3.48 -12.09 -27.96
CA HIS A 328 -4.83 -11.88 -28.48
C HIS A 328 -5.13 -10.40 -28.78
N ILE A 329 -4.63 -9.47 -27.95
CA ILE A 329 -4.73 -8.03 -28.22
C ILE A 329 -3.89 -7.65 -29.45
N MET A 330 -2.66 -8.18 -29.56
CA MET A 330 -1.79 -7.90 -30.69
C MET A 330 -2.38 -8.40 -32.02
N GLU A 331 -2.90 -9.63 -32.04
CA GLU A 331 -3.59 -10.21 -33.20
C GLU A 331 -4.79 -9.37 -33.62
N ALA A 332 -5.60 -8.93 -32.64
CA ALA A 332 -6.74 -8.06 -32.91
C ALA A 332 -6.30 -6.75 -33.58
N ILE A 333 -5.25 -6.09 -33.08
CA ILE A 333 -4.76 -4.81 -33.61
C ILE A 333 -4.12 -4.98 -35.00
N ASP A 334 -3.38 -6.06 -35.24
CA ASP A 334 -2.80 -6.34 -36.55
C ASP A 334 -3.86 -6.51 -37.65
N GLY A 335 -5.08 -6.89 -37.28
CA GLY A 335 -6.24 -6.97 -38.18
C GLY A 335 -7.02 -5.66 -38.37
N MET A 336 -6.71 -4.59 -37.61
CA MET A 336 -7.49 -3.35 -37.63
C MET A 336 -7.12 -2.43 -38.80
N TRP A 337 -8.15 -1.81 -39.38
CA TRP A 337 -8.04 -0.74 -40.36
C TRP A 337 -8.18 0.64 -39.70
N ARG A 338 -7.80 1.68 -40.43
CA ARG A 338 -7.94 3.06 -39.98
C ARG A 338 -9.41 3.35 -39.63
N ASP A 339 -9.61 4.04 -38.51
CA ASP A 339 -10.90 4.40 -37.92
C ASP A 339 -11.70 3.24 -37.28
N ASP A 340 -11.15 2.02 -37.23
CA ASP A 340 -11.74 0.91 -36.45
C ASP A 340 -11.68 1.16 -34.94
N ASN A 341 -12.55 0.50 -34.20
CA ASN A 341 -12.65 0.65 -32.74
C ASN A 341 -12.33 -0.67 -32.02
N LEU A 342 -11.83 -0.55 -30.80
CA LEU A 342 -11.52 -1.68 -29.93
C LEU A 342 -12.17 -1.47 -28.56
N LEU A 343 -12.80 -2.50 -28.02
CA LEU A 343 -13.33 -2.52 -26.66
C LEU A 343 -12.66 -3.65 -25.87
N LEU A 344 -11.95 -3.28 -24.80
CA LEU A 344 -11.41 -4.23 -23.83
C LEU A 344 -12.36 -4.33 -22.64
N GLN A 345 -13.13 -5.42 -22.57
CA GLN A 345 -14.07 -5.67 -21.49
C GLN A 345 -13.41 -6.52 -20.40
N GLY A 346 -13.46 -6.04 -19.15
CA GLY A 346 -12.98 -6.78 -17.99
C GLY A 346 -11.48 -7.02 -17.95
N TYR A 347 -10.67 -6.22 -18.66
CA TYR A 347 -9.21 -6.40 -18.70
C TYR A 347 -8.52 -5.85 -17.43
N PRO A 348 -7.94 -6.69 -16.55
CA PRO A 348 -7.37 -6.30 -15.26
C PRO A 348 -6.13 -5.41 -15.39
N MET A 349 -6.16 -4.27 -14.70
CA MET A 349 -5.09 -3.26 -14.75
C MET A 349 -4.32 -3.18 -13.41
N LEU A 350 -4.06 -4.33 -12.77
CA LEU A 350 -3.37 -4.38 -11.48
C LEU A 350 -1.84 -4.58 -11.58
N THR A 351 -1.35 -5.13 -12.70
CA THR A 351 0.09 -5.33 -12.97
C THR A 351 0.62 -4.18 -13.83
N GLN A 352 1.92 -3.87 -13.70
CA GLN A 352 2.55 -2.83 -14.53
C GLN A 352 2.56 -3.21 -16.02
N PHE A 353 2.68 -4.50 -16.33
CA PHE A 353 2.57 -5.01 -17.69
C PHE A 353 1.21 -4.68 -18.33
N ASN A 354 0.10 -5.07 -17.68
CA ASN A 354 -1.24 -4.82 -18.22
C ASN A 354 -1.56 -3.32 -18.32
N VAL A 355 -1.17 -2.52 -17.31
CA VAL A 355 -1.34 -1.07 -17.37
C VAL A 355 -0.50 -0.46 -18.50
N GLY A 356 0.74 -0.91 -18.65
CA GLY A 356 1.63 -0.48 -19.73
C GLY A 356 1.05 -0.80 -21.11
N LEU A 357 0.43 -1.98 -21.28
CA LEU A 357 -0.21 -2.35 -22.54
C LEU A 357 -1.38 -1.41 -22.85
N VAL A 358 -2.31 -1.22 -21.91
CA VAL A 358 -3.46 -0.30 -22.09
C VAL A 358 -2.97 1.13 -22.38
N TYR A 359 -1.93 1.59 -21.69
CA TYR A 359 -1.33 2.90 -21.92
C TYR A 359 -0.78 3.04 -23.34
N MET A 360 -0.07 2.02 -23.84
CA MET A 360 0.41 1.99 -25.23
C MET A 360 -0.75 2.02 -26.23
N LEU A 361 -1.83 1.28 -25.95
CA LEU A 361 -3.04 1.31 -26.79
C LEU A 361 -3.65 2.71 -26.84
N CYS A 362 -3.63 3.48 -25.75
CA CYS A 362 -4.15 4.85 -25.77
C CYS A 362 -3.51 5.70 -26.88
N HIS A 363 -2.22 5.52 -27.16
CA HIS A 363 -1.51 6.25 -28.21
C HIS A 363 -1.81 5.78 -29.65
N LEU A 364 -2.43 4.60 -29.82
CA LEU A 364 -2.83 4.07 -31.14
C LEU A 364 -4.17 4.58 -31.64
N PHE A 365 -4.98 5.19 -30.78
CA PHE A 365 -6.34 5.60 -31.07
C PHE A 365 -6.53 7.10 -30.89
N ASN A 366 -7.56 7.67 -31.52
CA ASN A 366 -7.83 9.11 -31.40
C ASN A 366 -8.47 9.44 -30.06
N GLU A 367 -9.46 8.66 -29.65
CA GLU A 367 -10.24 8.91 -28.44
C GLU A 367 -10.22 7.65 -27.55
N VAL A 368 -10.10 7.84 -26.25
CA VAL A 368 -10.13 6.76 -25.25
C VAL A 368 -11.19 7.06 -24.20
N TYR A 369 -11.95 6.03 -23.84
CA TYR A 369 -13.03 6.13 -22.87
C TYR A 369 -12.86 5.08 -21.77
N PHE A 370 -12.75 5.54 -20.53
CA PHE A 370 -12.83 4.70 -19.33
C PHE A 370 -14.26 4.72 -18.81
N MET A 371 -14.85 3.55 -18.68
CA MET A 371 -16.25 3.44 -18.29
C MET A 371 -16.34 3.04 -16.82
N LYS A 372 -17.19 3.74 -16.08
CA LYS A 372 -17.49 3.42 -14.69
C LYS A 372 -17.98 1.96 -14.61
N PRO A 373 -17.40 1.16 -13.72
CA PRO A 373 -17.82 -0.22 -13.53
C PRO A 373 -19.31 -0.32 -13.14
N VAL A 374 -20.01 -1.28 -13.74
CA VAL A 374 -21.31 -1.77 -13.28
C VAL A 374 -21.08 -3.15 -12.68
N LYS A 375 -21.10 -3.23 -11.35
CA LYS A 375 -20.55 -4.40 -10.63
C LYS A 375 -19.09 -4.65 -11.04
N GLN A 376 -18.75 -5.90 -11.36
CA GLN A 376 -17.42 -6.29 -11.87
C GLN A 376 -17.23 -5.99 -13.37
N ASP A 377 -18.26 -5.53 -14.07
CA ASP A 377 -18.17 -5.26 -15.51
C ASP A 377 -17.68 -3.83 -15.76
N PHE A 378 -16.52 -3.71 -16.39
CA PHE A 378 -15.95 -2.44 -16.81
C PHE A 378 -15.33 -2.62 -18.20
N ALA A 379 -15.12 -1.51 -18.90
CA ALA A 379 -14.39 -1.56 -20.15
C ALA A 379 -13.57 -0.29 -20.39
N VAL A 380 -12.53 -0.48 -21.20
CA VAL A 380 -11.81 0.61 -21.84
C VAL A 380 -12.15 0.55 -23.33
N VAL A 381 -12.65 1.66 -23.87
CA VAL A 381 -13.05 1.76 -25.27
C VAL A 381 -12.07 2.68 -25.99
N PHE A 382 -11.50 2.17 -27.08
CA PHE A 382 -10.57 2.86 -27.95
C PHE A 382 -11.27 3.13 -29.28
N ILE A 383 -11.32 4.40 -29.66
CA ILE A 383 -12.11 4.86 -30.81
C ILE A 383 -11.19 5.43 -31.88
N LYS A 384 -11.46 5.04 -33.12
CA LYS A 384 -10.73 5.42 -34.34
C LYS A 384 -9.24 5.09 -34.27
N PHE A 385 -8.90 3.85 -34.61
CA PHE A 385 -7.53 3.42 -34.78
C PHE A 385 -6.81 4.31 -35.79
N ARG A 386 -5.66 4.85 -35.40
CA ARG A 386 -4.88 5.77 -36.23
C ARG A 386 -4.19 4.98 -37.35
N GLN A 387 -3.14 4.26 -36.95
CA GLN A 387 -2.29 3.36 -37.74
C GLN A 387 -1.18 2.86 -36.83
N TRP A 388 -0.48 1.81 -37.24
CA TRP A 388 0.73 1.37 -36.57
C TRP A 388 1.81 2.46 -36.57
N ASN A 389 2.29 2.80 -35.38
CA ASN A 389 3.55 3.53 -35.24
C ASN A 389 4.73 2.53 -35.41
N PRO A 390 5.68 2.76 -36.34
CA PRO A 390 6.78 1.81 -36.56
C PRO A 390 7.69 1.59 -35.33
N VAL A 391 7.90 2.60 -34.50
CA VAL A 391 8.72 2.51 -33.28
C VAL A 391 8.01 1.63 -32.25
N MET A 392 6.73 1.91 -32.00
CA MET A 392 5.95 1.12 -31.06
C MET A 392 5.73 -0.32 -31.54
N ARG A 393 5.54 -0.53 -32.85
CA ARG A 393 5.43 -1.88 -33.42
C ARG A 393 6.72 -2.67 -33.23
N ARG A 394 7.88 -2.06 -33.46
CA ARG A 394 9.18 -2.69 -33.18
C ARG A 394 9.33 -3.04 -31.70
N PHE A 395 8.92 -2.15 -30.81
CA PHE A 395 8.98 -2.40 -29.36
C PHE A 395 8.04 -3.54 -28.93
N LEU A 396 6.80 -3.58 -29.42
CA LEU A 396 5.88 -4.69 -29.11
C LEU A 396 6.35 -6.02 -29.70
N ASN A 397 7.00 -6.00 -30.87
CA ASN A 397 7.68 -7.19 -31.39
C ASN A 397 8.85 -7.61 -30.49
N GLU A 398 9.64 -6.67 -29.96
CA GLU A 398 10.70 -6.98 -28.99
C GLU A 398 10.13 -7.60 -27.70
N VAL A 399 8.99 -7.10 -27.21
CA VAL A 399 8.25 -7.67 -26.08
C VAL A 399 7.86 -9.12 -26.38
N ASP A 400 7.26 -9.38 -27.53
CA ASP A 400 6.85 -10.72 -27.96
C ASP A 400 8.04 -11.69 -28.03
N HIS A 401 9.12 -11.30 -28.72
CA HIS A 401 10.35 -12.10 -28.80
C HIS A 401 10.96 -12.36 -27.41
N THR A 402 10.88 -11.39 -26.51
CA THR A 402 11.38 -11.51 -25.14
C THR A 402 10.53 -12.50 -24.34
N ILE A 403 9.20 -12.42 -24.44
CA ILE A 403 8.27 -13.35 -23.80
C ILE A 403 8.57 -14.78 -24.27
N GLU A 404 8.68 -15.01 -25.59
CA GLU A 404 9.00 -16.33 -26.11
C GLU A 404 10.37 -16.84 -25.64
N LYS A 405 11.38 -15.97 -25.61
CA LYS A 405 12.71 -16.31 -25.13
C LYS A 405 12.68 -16.76 -23.67
N LEU A 406 12.03 -15.98 -22.81
CA LEU A 406 11.92 -16.29 -21.38
C LEU A 406 11.13 -17.57 -21.12
N HIS A 407 10.10 -17.83 -21.93
CA HIS A 407 9.36 -19.09 -21.89
C HIS A 407 10.25 -20.29 -22.25
N ARG A 408 11.08 -20.18 -23.28
CA ARG A 408 12.07 -21.23 -23.66
C ARG A 408 13.15 -21.45 -22.59
N GLU A 409 13.53 -20.41 -21.86
CA GLU A 409 14.53 -20.46 -20.78
C GLU A 409 13.98 -21.00 -19.44
N GLY A 410 12.77 -21.57 -19.46
CA GLY A 410 12.19 -22.29 -18.31
C GLY A 410 11.31 -21.43 -17.41
N GLY A 411 10.86 -20.25 -17.86
CA GLY A 411 9.82 -19.47 -17.17
C GLY A 411 10.22 -18.91 -15.79
N SER A 412 11.52 -18.84 -15.49
CA SER A 412 11.98 -18.29 -14.20
C SER A 412 11.83 -16.77 -14.10
N GLN A 413 11.63 -16.12 -15.24
CA GLN A 413 11.47 -14.69 -15.41
C GLN A 413 10.35 -14.40 -16.42
N THR A 414 9.73 -13.23 -16.31
CA THR A 414 8.74 -12.70 -17.26
C THR A 414 8.92 -11.20 -17.44
N VAL A 415 8.24 -10.63 -18.43
CA VAL A 415 8.17 -9.18 -18.63
C VAL A 415 7.22 -8.58 -17.59
N LEU A 416 7.72 -7.69 -16.75
CA LEU A 416 6.97 -7.08 -15.65
C LEU A 416 6.36 -5.73 -15.99
N SER A 417 7.02 -4.98 -16.87
CA SER A 417 6.56 -3.66 -17.26
C SER A 417 6.99 -3.30 -18.68
N LEU A 418 6.15 -2.50 -19.34
CA LEU A 418 6.38 -1.92 -20.67
C LEU A 418 6.73 -0.42 -20.59
N ILE A 419 6.53 0.19 -19.41
CA ILE A 419 6.77 1.60 -19.16
C ILE A 419 7.30 1.78 -17.72
N PRO A 420 8.33 2.61 -17.50
CA PRO A 420 8.78 2.90 -16.14
C PRO A 420 7.64 3.46 -15.29
N VAL A 421 7.27 2.78 -14.19
CA VAL A 421 6.12 3.18 -13.36
C VAL A 421 6.25 4.59 -12.80
N ASN A 422 7.48 5.05 -12.57
CA ASN A 422 7.75 6.41 -12.12
C ASN A 422 7.30 7.45 -13.15
N LYS A 423 7.37 7.18 -14.46
CA LYS A 423 6.83 8.10 -15.48
C LYS A 423 5.32 8.27 -15.38
N LEU A 424 4.59 7.19 -15.11
CA LEU A 424 3.14 7.24 -14.90
C LEU A 424 2.76 7.88 -13.55
N CYS A 425 3.64 7.77 -12.55
CA CYS A 425 3.39 8.18 -11.17
C CYS A 425 3.92 9.58 -10.78
N GLU A 426 4.97 10.07 -11.45
CA GLU A 426 5.66 11.34 -11.15
C GLU A 426 4.71 12.53 -11.22
N HIS A 427 3.84 12.56 -12.24
CA HIS A 427 2.89 13.64 -12.51
C HIS A 427 1.70 13.71 -11.53
N CYS A 428 1.54 12.72 -10.63
CA CYS A 428 0.52 12.72 -9.58
C CYS A 428 1.02 13.26 -8.22
N SER A 429 2.32 13.52 -8.08
CA SER A 429 2.94 13.91 -6.79
C SER A 429 2.92 15.41 -6.51
N SER A 430 2.47 16.22 -7.47
CA SER A 430 2.33 17.66 -7.33
C SER A 430 0.99 17.98 -6.65
N PRO A 431 0.95 18.46 -5.39
CA PRO A 431 -0.29 19.06 -4.89
C PRO A 431 -0.62 20.24 -5.81
N SER A 432 -1.84 20.23 -6.36
CA SER A 432 -2.37 21.39 -7.05
C SER A 432 -2.20 22.59 -6.12
N LYS A 433 -1.46 23.61 -6.57
CA LYS A 433 -1.41 24.94 -5.93
C LYS A 433 -2.77 25.67 -6.03
N ALA A 434 -3.88 24.96 -6.21
CA ALA A 434 -5.17 25.52 -6.57
C ALA A 434 -6.12 25.75 -5.37
N GLU A 435 -5.71 25.46 -4.13
CA GLU A 435 -6.57 25.68 -2.95
C GLU A 435 -6.11 26.80 -2.01
N VAL A 436 -5.08 27.57 -2.36
CA VAL A 436 -4.71 28.79 -1.61
C VAL A 436 -4.25 29.86 -2.58
N ASP A 437 -5.20 30.54 -3.22
CA ASP A 437 -5.19 32.01 -3.40
C ASP A 437 -6.28 32.41 -4.41
N SER A 438 -7.44 32.77 -3.86
CA SER A 438 -8.38 33.66 -4.54
C SER A 438 -7.83 35.09 -4.44
N SER A 439 -7.00 35.53 -5.40
CA SER A 439 -6.95 36.93 -5.83
C SER A 439 -6.03 37.10 -7.04
N GLU A 440 -6.55 37.82 -8.03
CA GLU A 440 -5.92 38.48 -9.17
C GLU A 440 -4.38 38.43 -9.29
N GLN A 441 -3.87 37.84 -10.38
CA GLN A 441 -2.83 38.51 -11.20
C GLN A 441 -2.55 37.82 -12.56
N SER A 442 -2.78 38.64 -13.59
CA SER A 442 -2.22 38.70 -14.95
C SER A 442 -1.28 37.59 -15.46
N CYS A 443 -1.67 37.02 -16.62
CA CYS A 443 -0.83 36.24 -17.54
C CYS A 443 0.55 36.88 -17.78
N SER A 444 1.60 36.12 -17.50
CA SER A 444 2.88 36.26 -18.18
C SER A 444 3.11 35.00 -19.01
N MET A 445 3.20 35.19 -20.33
CA MET A 445 3.51 34.15 -21.31
C MET A 445 4.88 33.54 -20.96
N ARG A 446 4.92 32.24 -20.69
CA ARG A 446 6.14 31.45 -20.80
C ARG A 446 6.03 30.65 -22.09
N ASP A 447 6.91 30.95 -23.03
CA ASP A 447 7.08 30.16 -24.25
C ASP A 447 7.69 28.79 -23.86
N GLY A 448 6.81 27.81 -23.67
CA GLY A 448 7.15 26.40 -23.47
C GLY A 448 6.34 25.55 -24.46
N ASP A 449 6.95 24.49 -24.96
CA ASP A 449 6.37 23.54 -25.91
C ASP A 449 5.09 22.91 -25.36
N GLY A 450 3.92 23.39 -25.82
CA GLY A 450 2.60 22.98 -25.34
C GLY A 450 2.28 21.49 -25.54
N SER A 451 3.11 20.73 -26.27
CA SER A 451 2.95 19.29 -26.41
C SER A 451 3.29 18.51 -25.13
N ALA A 452 4.24 19.00 -24.33
CA ALA A 452 4.67 18.36 -23.10
C ALA A 452 3.63 18.51 -21.97
N GLU A 453 3.01 19.69 -21.86
CA GLU A 453 1.95 19.95 -20.86
C GLU A 453 0.69 19.12 -21.13
N ILE A 454 0.31 18.93 -22.40
CA ILE A 454 -0.82 18.09 -22.81
C ILE A 454 -0.57 16.62 -22.43
N GLN A 455 0.63 16.11 -22.68
CA GLN A 455 1.00 14.73 -22.34
C GLN A 455 0.98 14.50 -20.81
N GLU A 456 1.49 15.44 -20.02
CA GLU A 456 1.49 15.37 -18.55
C GLU A 456 0.06 15.31 -17.97
N ASP A 457 -0.86 16.07 -18.53
CA ASP A 457 -2.27 16.03 -18.15
C ASP A 457 -2.95 14.71 -18.53
N CYS A 458 -2.65 14.15 -19.71
CA CYS A 458 -3.14 12.84 -20.15
C CYS A 458 -2.68 11.70 -19.24
N ASP A 459 -1.39 11.69 -18.87
CA ASP A 459 -0.80 10.68 -17.98
C ASP A 459 -1.47 10.69 -16.61
N ARG A 460 -1.68 11.90 -16.05
CA ARG A 460 -2.35 12.08 -14.75
C ARG A 460 -3.80 11.58 -14.79
N ILE A 461 -4.55 11.91 -15.84
CA ILE A 461 -5.95 11.47 -15.99
C ILE A 461 -6.00 9.95 -16.17
N PHE A 462 -5.17 9.39 -17.03
CA PHE A 462 -5.07 7.95 -17.25
C PHE A 462 -4.79 7.20 -15.95
N TYR A 463 -3.77 7.62 -15.20
CA TYR A 463 -3.41 6.99 -13.93
C TYR A 463 -4.59 7.02 -12.96
N LYS A 464 -5.28 8.17 -12.82
CA LYS A 464 -6.46 8.33 -11.97
C LYS A 464 -7.61 7.41 -12.41
N CYS A 465 -7.87 7.30 -13.71
CA CYS A 465 -8.89 6.39 -14.24
C CYS A 465 -8.58 4.93 -13.90
N VAL A 466 -7.34 4.51 -14.12
CA VAL A 466 -6.88 3.15 -13.83
C VAL A 466 -7.00 2.84 -12.33
N THR A 467 -6.53 3.73 -11.46
CA THR A 467 -6.58 3.50 -10.00
C THR A 467 -8.00 3.36 -9.49
N GLU A 468 -8.88 4.30 -9.85
CA GLU A 468 -10.26 4.29 -9.34
C GLU A 468 -11.10 3.15 -9.92
N LEU A 469 -10.87 2.81 -11.18
CA LEU A 469 -11.50 1.64 -11.79
C LEU A 469 -11.11 0.36 -11.02
N ASN A 470 -9.80 0.17 -10.77
CA ASN A 470 -9.33 -0.99 -10.01
C ASN A 470 -9.88 -1.01 -8.57
N HIS A 471 -9.96 0.14 -7.89
CA HIS A 471 -10.56 0.21 -6.56
C HIS A 471 -12.00 -0.29 -6.57
N LEU A 472 -12.82 0.18 -7.52
CA LEU A 472 -14.22 -0.22 -7.64
C LEU A 472 -14.36 -1.71 -7.98
N CYS A 473 -13.61 -2.19 -8.99
CA CYS A 473 -13.69 -3.59 -9.42
C CYS A 473 -13.23 -4.56 -8.34
N VAL A 474 -12.13 -4.26 -7.63
CA VAL A 474 -11.66 -5.10 -6.53
C VAL A 474 -12.65 -5.06 -5.37
N LYS A 475 -13.19 -3.88 -5.02
CA LYS A 475 -14.21 -3.77 -3.97
C LYS A 475 -15.44 -4.62 -4.26
N GLU A 476 -15.95 -4.57 -5.49
CA GLU A 476 -17.08 -5.39 -5.89
C GLU A 476 -16.74 -6.89 -5.85
N GLN A 477 -15.59 -7.28 -6.42
CA GLN A 477 -15.15 -8.67 -6.41
C GLN A 477 -15.08 -9.24 -4.98
N VAL A 478 -14.56 -8.45 -4.03
CA VAL A 478 -14.49 -8.87 -2.63
C VAL A 478 -15.88 -9.02 -2.02
N THR A 479 -16.76 -8.04 -2.25
CA THR A 479 -18.14 -8.07 -1.75
C THR A 479 -18.88 -9.31 -2.27
N ASP A 480 -18.77 -9.60 -3.57
CA ASP A 480 -19.42 -10.75 -4.21
C ASP A 480 -18.90 -12.09 -3.65
N ILE A 481 -17.58 -12.23 -3.47
CA ILE A 481 -17.01 -13.46 -2.89
C ILE A 481 -17.48 -13.63 -1.45
N ILE A 482 -17.51 -12.56 -0.64
CA ILE A 482 -18.01 -12.65 0.74
C ILE A 482 -19.48 -13.06 0.75
N ALA A 483 -20.33 -12.43 -0.07
CA ALA A 483 -21.76 -12.74 -0.15
C ALA A 483 -21.98 -14.21 -0.50
N ASN A 484 -21.31 -14.71 -1.55
CA ASN A 484 -21.41 -16.10 -1.98
C ASN A 484 -21.02 -17.10 -0.88
N ILE A 485 -19.96 -16.83 -0.11
CA ILE A 485 -19.53 -17.74 0.97
C ILE A 485 -20.52 -17.71 2.14
N LEU A 486 -21.06 -16.54 2.47
CA LEU A 486 -22.01 -16.42 3.57
C LEU A 486 -23.36 -17.07 3.23
N GLU A 487 -23.86 -16.90 2.01
CA GLU A 487 -25.09 -17.54 1.52
C GLU A 487 -24.97 -19.08 1.57
N GLN A 488 -23.86 -19.64 1.08
CA GLN A 488 -23.60 -21.09 1.15
C GLN A 488 -23.56 -21.63 2.58
N HIS A 489 -23.11 -20.81 3.54
CA HIS A 489 -23.06 -21.22 4.95
C HIS A 489 -24.44 -21.18 5.60
N GLU A 490 -25.28 -20.19 5.28
CA GLU A 490 -26.66 -20.10 5.78
C GLU A 490 -27.49 -21.30 5.30
N ASP A 491 -27.39 -21.66 4.01
CA ASP A 491 -28.08 -22.82 3.43
C ASP A 491 -27.63 -24.16 4.03
N SER A 492 -26.37 -24.28 4.49
CA SER A 492 -25.85 -25.48 5.14
C SER A 492 -26.24 -25.64 6.61
N SER A 493 -26.84 -24.60 7.21
CA SER A 493 -27.20 -24.54 8.62
C SER A 493 -28.71 -24.60 8.88
N MET A 494 -29.53 -24.63 7.82
CA MET A 494 -30.94 -25.05 7.83
C MET A 494 -31.07 -26.52 7.47
#